data_AF-A0A6M5F5J6-F1
#
_entry.id   AF-A0A6M5F5J6-F1
#
_cell.length_a   1.000
_cell.length_b   1.000
_cell.length_c   1.000
_cell.angle_alpha   90.00
_cell.angle_beta   90.00
_cell.angle_gamma   90.00
#
_symmetry.space_group_name_H-M   'P 1'
#
loop_
_entity.id
_entity.type
_entity.pdbx_description
1 polymer ?
#
loop_
_entity_poly.entity_id
_entity_poly.type
_entity_poly.pdbx_seq_one_letter_code
_entity_poly.pdbx_strand_id
1 'polypeptide(L)'
;MHIKNPRPATAAQKPTVTSAKLEPASPNAPAKKRLFAQWCKKHLWAIVLITASLVIAGIFIVAINSVQHDGGLPFFAAKKKPTKFYSPLTGLEVADEAATKQPVTGVMIENSPDARPQSGLSRAGIVYEAVAEGGITRFLAVYQGAKPGLIGPVRSLRLYYLSWGAQYQASIAHVGGSPNALNTVRSSSYRDIDQFFNGGSYWRASDRRAPHNVYTSGEKLDALNASKGFKESSFTGFKRGDGKPAETPNATTIQLNFSSGTYNTAYAYDKATNTYKRSLAGAPHADREGGQIAPHVVIALEAPVERRVGPDGYEDTVTIGSGKATVFQNGTAATTTWKKDSLTAPLKLLDENGKDVTLNRGQTWIGVFTPGRGSVTWR
;
A
#
# COMPACT_ATOMS: atom_id res chain seq x y z
N MET A 1 -86.18 -10.02 1.28
CA MET A 1 -85.69 -8.74 1.83
C MET A 1 -85.69 -8.86 3.34
N HIS A 2 -84.53 -9.07 3.96
CA HIS A 2 -84.47 -9.46 5.39
C HIS A 2 -84.62 -8.27 6.34
N ILE A 3 -85.38 -8.54 7.40
CA ILE A 3 -86.13 -7.60 8.24
C ILE A 3 -85.47 -7.49 9.63
N LYS A 4 -85.69 -6.31 10.23
CA LYS A 4 -85.44 -5.81 11.60
C LYS A 4 -85.57 -6.80 12.77
N ASN A 5 -84.78 -6.51 13.83
CA ASN A 5 -85.00 -6.77 15.29
C ASN A 5 -86.48 -6.84 15.71
N PRO A 6 -86.91 -7.54 16.81
CA PRO A 6 -86.31 -7.51 18.17
C PRO A 6 -86.46 -8.79 19.06
N ARG A 7 -85.90 -8.75 20.29
CA ARG A 7 -86.17 -9.65 21.45
C ARG A 7 -87.67 -9.66 21.82
N PRO A 8 -88.30 -10.73 22.41
CA PRO A 8 -88.26 -10.93 23.88
C PRO A 8 -88.65 -12.36 24.45
N ALA A 9 -88.62 -12.45 25.79
CA ALA A 9 -89.56 -13.15 26.71
C ALA A 9 -89.62 -14.69 26.90
N THR A 10 -89.19 -15.11 28.10
CA THR A 10 -89.87 -15.93 29.14
C THR A 10 -91.09 -16.82 28.83
N ALA A 11 -91.04 -18.09 29.30
CA ALA A 11 -92.07 -18.87 30.00
C ALA A 11 -91.40 -20.18 30.50
N ALA A 12 -91.40 -20.65 31.77
CA ALA A 12 -92.45 -20.92 32.77
C ALA A 12 -93.39 -22.09 32.41
N GLN A 13 -93.17 -23.30 32.98
CA GLN A 13 -94.05 -23.97 33.96
C GLN A 13 -93.72 -25.46 34.23
N LYS A 14 -93.94 -25.84 35.51
CA LYS A 14 -94.05 -27.17 36.18
C LYS A 14 -95.08 -28.12 35.49
N PRO A 15 -95.20 -29.45 35.80
CA PRO A 15 -95.18 -30.03 37.16
C PRO A 15 -94.66 -31.48 37.35
N THR A 16 -94.69 -31.84 38.63
CA THR A 16 -94.47 -33.10 39.37
C THR A 16 -94.91 -34.41 38.70
N VAL A 17 -94.14 -35.49 38.91
CA VAL A 17 -94.69 -36.86 38.99
C VAL A 17 -94.01 -37.61 40.14
N THR A 18 -94.79 -37.98 41.14
CA THR A 18 -94.43 -38.94 42.21
C THR A 18 -95.39 -40.13 42.08
N SER A 19 -94.89 -41.31 41.74
CA SER A 19 -95.55 -42.60 41.96
C SER A 19 -94.46 -43.69 41.95
N ALA A 20 -94.07 -44.19 43.12
CA ALA A 20 -94.60 -45.40 43.75
C ALA A 20 -94.12 -46.72 43.10
N LYS A 21 -92.90 -47.11 43.51
CA LYS A 21 -92.50 -48.43 44.06
C LYS A 21 -93.33 -49.67 43.67
N LEU A 22 -92.65 -50.68 43.10
CA LEU A 22 -92.71 -52.07 43.55
C LEU A 22 -91.48 -52.87 43.04
N GLU A 23 -90.80 -53.47 44.01
CA GLU A 23 -89.72 -54.47 43.95
C GLU A 23 -90.19 -55.80 43.28
N PRO A 24 -89.34 -56.85 43.03
CA PRO A 24 -88.10 -57.19 43.74
C PRO A 24 -86.92 -57.76 42.93
N ALA A 25 -85.86 -58.04 43.71
CA ALA A 25 -84.86 -59.10 43.57
C ALA A 25 -83.50 -58.75 42.93
N SER A 26 -82.57 -58.41 43.83
CA SER A 26 -81.35 -59.20 44.14
C SER A 26 -80.04 -58.38 44.08
N PRO A 27 -79.10 -58.59 45.03
CA PRO A 27 -78.14 -57.57 45.45
C PRO A 27 -76.80 -57.67 44.72
N ASN A 28 -76.14 -56.53 44.53
CA ASN A 28 -74.71 -56.28 44.85
C ASN A 28 -74.17 -55.06 44.08
N ALA A 29 -73.72 -54.03 44.79
CA ALA A 29 -72.86 -52.99 44.21
C ALA A 29 -71.90 -52.36 45.25
N PRO A 30 -70.59 -52.63 45.13
CA PRO A 30 -69.55 -51.75 45.63
C PRO A 30 -68.59 -51.36 44.48
N ALA A 31 -68.57 -50.11 44.01
CA ALA A 31 -67.62 -49.76 42.92
C ALA A 31 -67.10 -48.30 42.90
N LYS A 32 -67.94 -47.27 42.92
CA LYS A 32 -67.51 -45.95 42.39
C LYS A 32 -66.48 -45.17 43.24
N LYS A 33 -66.57 -45.18 44.58
CA LYS A 33 -65.62 -44.43 45.44
C LYS A 33 -64.25 -45.12 45.60
N ARG A 34 -64.20 -46.45 45.53
CA ARG A 34 -62.94 -47.22 45.55
C ARG A 34 -62.16 -47.10 44.23
N LEU A 35 -62.87 -47.02 43.11
CA LEU A 35 -62.26 -46.87 41.77
C LEU A 35 -61.51 -45.55 41.61
N PHE A 36 -62.05 -44.42 42.09
CA PHE A 36 -61.36 -43.12 41.99
C PHE A 36 -60.10 -43.07 42.86
N ALA A 37 -60.17 -43.60 44.09
CA ALA A 37 -59.02 -43.67 44.98
C ALA A 37 -57.91 -44.60 44.47
N GLN A 38 -58.27 -45.74 43.84
CA GLN A 38 -57.30 -46.62 43.18
C GLN A 38 -56.72 -46.00 41.90
N TRP A 39 -57.51 -45.25 41.13
CA TRP A 39 -57.05 -44.52 39.95
C TRP A 39 -56.04 -43.44 40.34
N CYS A 40 -56.32 -42.62 41.36
CA CYS A 40 -55.36 -41.63 41.87
C CYS A 40 -54.08 -42.26 42.39
N LYS A 41 -54.12 -43.43 43.04
CA LYS A 41 -52.92 -44.15 43.47
C LYS A 41 -52.12 -44.72 42.30
N LYS A 42 -52.79 -45.24 41.27
CA LYS A 42 -52.14 -45.82 40.08
C LYS A 42 -51.51 -44.74 39.18
N HIS A 43 -52.11 -43.55 39.14
CA HIS A 43 -51.66 -42.41 38.33
C HIS A 43 -51.01 -41.31 39.17
N LEU A 44 -50.63 -41.61 40.42
CA LEU A 44 -50.06 -40.64 41.36
C LEU A 44 -48.83 -39.93 40.78
N TRP A 45 -47.92 -40.70 40.16
CA TRP A 45 -46.74 -40.16 39.50
C TRP A 45 -47.07 -39.28 38.29
N ALA A 46 -48.07 -39.63 37.49
CA ALA A 46 -48.50 -38.80 36.36
C ALA A 46 -49.11 -37.48 36.85
N ILE A 47 -49.90 -37.52 37.93
CA ILE A 47 -50.46 -36.32 38.56
C ILE A 47 -49.32 -35.45 39.12
N VAL A 48 -48.37 -36.03 39.87
CA VAL A 48 -47.21 -35.31 40.39
C VAL A 48 -46.39 -34.67 39.26
N LEU A 49 -46.14 -35.38 38.17
CA LEU A 49 -45.40 -34.88 37.02
C LEU A 49 -46.13 -33.75 36.29
N ILE A 50 -47.45 -33.86 36.08
CA ILE A 50 -48.26 -32.79 35.46
C ILE A 50 -48.28 -31.57 36.38
N THR A 51 -48.46 -31.76 37.68
CA THR A 51 -48.49 -30.66 38.64
C THR A 51 -47.13 -29.96 38.74
N ALA A 52 -46.03 -30.73 38.77
CA ALA A 52 -44.68 -30.19 38.73
C ALA A 52 -44.40 -29.45 37.42
N SER A 53 -44.88 -29.97 36.28
CA SER A 53 -44.74 -29.31 34.97
C SER A 53 -45.50 -27.98 34.92
N LEU A 54 -46.70 -27.92 35.49
CA LEU A 54 -47.48 -26.68 35.59
C LEU A 54 -46.82 -25.65 36.53
N VAL A 55 -46.22 -26.10 37.62
CA VAL A 55 -45.45 -25.23 38.52
C VAL A 55 -44.19 -24.71 37.82
N ILE A 56 -43.45 -25.55 37.11
CA ILE A 56 -42.27 -25.14 36.32
C ILE A 56 -42.69 -24.15 35.23
N ALA A 57 -43.78 -24.42 34.51
CA ALA A 57 -44.30 -23.49 33.50
C ALA A 57 -44.72 -22.16 34.13
N GLY A 58 -45.37 -22.18 35.29
CA GLY A 58 -45.71 -20.97 36.05
C GLY A 58 -44.48 -20.17 36.47
N ILE A 59 -43.44 -20.84 37.00
CA ILE A 59 -42.15 -20.22 37.35
C ILE A 59 -41.48 -19.66 36.10
N PHE A 60 -41.55 -20.35 34.97
CA PHE A 60 -40.94 -19.91 33.71
C PHE A 60 -41.66 -18.69 33.12
N ILE A 61 -42.99 -18.64 33.21
CA ILE A 61 -43.80 -17.48 32.81
C ILE A 61 -43.53 -16.28 33.71
N VAL A 62 -43.43 -16.48 35.03
CA VAL A 62 -43.04 -15.42 35.96
C VAL A 62 -41.61 -14.98 35.70
N ALA A 63 -40.67 -15.89 35.47
CA ALA A 63 -39.29 -15.57 35.12
C ALA A 63 -39.23 -14.71 33.86
N ILE A 64 -39.87 -15.13 32.76
CA ILE A 64 -39.92 -14.38 31.49
C ILE A 64 -40.55 -12.99 31.69
N ASN A 65 -41.63 -12.87 32.46
CA ASN A 65 -42.30 -11.58 32.68
C ASN A 65 -41.60 -10.70 33.74
N SER A 66 -40.75 -11.29 34.59
CA SER A 66 -39.95 -10.59 35.62
C SER A 66 -38.57 -10.16 35.11
N VAL A 67 -38.12 -10.70 33.97
CA VAL A 67 -37.05 -10.08 33.19
C VAL A 67 -37.62 -8.81 32.57
N GLN A 68 -37.67 -7.75 33.37
CA GLN A 68 -37.67 -6.40 32.85
C GLN A 68 -36.52 -6.32 31.84
N HIS A 69 -36.85 -5.88 30.62
CA HIS A 69 -35.87 -5.54 29.61
C HIS A 69 -34.96 -4.45 30.18
N ASP A 70 -33.88 -4.84 30.85
CA ASP A 70 -32.70 -4.00 31.01
C ASP A 70 -32.12 -3.83 29.61
N GLY A 71 -32.62 -2.78 28.96
CA GLY A 71 -32.16 -2.33 27.67
C GLY A 71 -30.68 -2.01 27.74
N GLY A 72 -29.91 -2.75 26.94
CA GLY A 72 -28.52 -2.42 26.61
C GLY A 72 -27.51 -3.30 27.32
N LEU A 73 -27.17 -4.43 26.69
CA LEU A 73 -25.78 -4.90 26.75
C LEU A 73 -24.89 -3.69 26.40
N PRO A 74 -23.83 -3.39 27.16
CA PRO A 74 -22.88 -2.36 26.74
C PRO A 74 -22.36 -2.79 25.38
N PHE A 75 -22.75 -2.05 24.35
CA PHE A 75 -22.18 -2.18 23.02
C PHE A 75 -20.71 -1.82 23.21
N PHE A 76 -19.84 -2.81 23.36
CA PHE A 76 -18.42 -2.60 23.19
C PHE A 76 -18.27 -2.13 21.75
N ALA A 77 -18.26 -0.82 21.53
CA ALA A 77 -17.94 -0.23 20.24
C ALA A 77 -16.61 -0.86 19.83
N ALA A 78 -16.66 -1.74 18.83
CA ALA A 78 -15.46 -2.38 18.31
C ALA A 78 -14.51 -1.23 17.99
N LYS A 79 -13.38 -1.16 18.70
CA LYS A 79 -12.35 -0.14 18.43
C LYS A 79 -12.06 -0.26 16.94
N LYS A 80 -12.46 0.75 16.15
CA LYS A 80 -12.17 0.79 14.72
C LYS A 80 -10.67 0.57 14.59
N LYS A 81 -10.28 -0.49 13.89
CA LYS A 81 -8.85 -0.73 13.62
C LYS A 81 -8.29 0.57 13.03
N PRO A 82 -7.17 1.09 13.53
CA PRO A 82 -6.62 2.32 13.01
C PRO A 82 -6.40 2.18 11.51
N THR A 83 -6.91 3.14 10.74
CA THR A 83 -6.73 3.19 9.30
C THR A 83 -5.24 3.36 9.01
N LYS A 84 -4.67 2.45 8.22
CA LYS A 84 -3.27 2.53 7.81
C LYS A 84 -3.15 3.31 6.51
N PHE A 85 -2.16 4.20 6.45
CA PHE A 85 -1.81 4.96 5.27
C PHE A 85 -0.42 4.54 4.77
N TYR A 86 -0.20 4.59 3.47
CA TYR A 86 1.07 4.19 2.86
C TYR A 86 1.54 5.25 1.86
N SER A 87 2.84 5.54 1.86
CA SER A 87 3.47 6.41 0.85
C SER A 87 3.24 5.83 -0.56
N PRO A 88 2.67 6.60 -1.51
CA PRO A 88 2.54 6.15 -2.90
C PRO A 88 3.90 5.88 -3.58
N LEU A 89 4.97 6.56 -3.13
CA LEU A 89 6.31 6.38 -3.70
C LEU A 89 6.96 5.06 -3.24
N THR A 90 6.92 4.75 -1.94
CA THR A 90 7.70 3.65 -1.34
C THR A 90 6.84 2.49 -0.84
N GLY A 91 5.56 2.73 -0.61
CA GLY A 91 4.67 1.81 0.09
C GLY A 91 4.94 1.72 1.58
N LEU A 92 5.88 2.47 2.18
CA LEU A 92 6.07 2.43 3.63
C LEU A 92 4.86 3.03 4.36
N GLU A 93 4.55 2.52 5.56
CA GLU A 93 3.47 3.05 6.40
C GLU A 93 3.79 4.49 6.80
N VAL A 94 2.80 5.37 6.71
CA VAL A 94 2.91 6.80 7.07
C VAL A 94 1.85 7.17 8.10
N ALA A 95 2.09 8.27 8.82
CA ALA A 95 1.30 8.65 9.98
C ALA A 95 -0.19 8.90 9.67
N ASP A 96 -0.49 9.54 8.54
CA ASP A 96 -1.82 9.97 8.17
C ASP A 96 -1.98 10.10 6.64
N GLU A 97 -3.20 10.46 6.20
CA GLU A 97 -3.49 10.69 4.79
C GLU A 97 -2.70 11.86 4.20
N ALA A 98 -2.43 12.91 4.98
CA ALA A 98 -1.69 14.08 4.49
C ALA A 98 -0.24 13.70 4.14
N ALA A 99 0.38 12.80 4.89
CA ALA A 99 1.69 12.26 4.59
C ALA A 99 1.75 11.52 3.24
N THR A 100 0.62 10.98 2.75
CA THR A 100 0.56 10.34 1.42
C THR A 100 0.61 11.35 0.27
N LYS A 101 0.27 12.61 0.54
CA LYS A 101 0.17 13.71 -0.46
C LYS A 101 1.34 14.68 -0.38
N GLN A 102 2.29 14.47 0.55
CA GLN A 102 3.46 15.35 0.69
C GLN A 102 4.20 15.56 -0.65
N PRO A 103 4.81 16.75 -0.85
CA PRO A 103 5.52 17.06 -2.08
C PRO A 103 6.57 15.99 -2.40
N VAL A 104 6.61 15.59 -3.66
CA VAL A 104 7.71 14.80 -4.18
C VAL A 104 8.80 15.73 -4.67
N THR A 105 10.05 15.45 -4.30
CA THR A 105 11.21 16.16 -4.83
C THR A 105 12.18 15.17 -5.45
N GLY A 106 12.53 15.39 -6.71
CA GLY A 106 13.58 14.68 -7.42
C GLY A 106 14.86 15.50 -7.45
N VAL A 107 15.98 14.95 -7.01
CA VAL A 107 17.27 15.64 -7.00
C VAL A 107 18.22 14.96 -7.98
N MET A 108 18.74 15.74 -8.92
CA MET A 108 19.79 15.29 -9.83
C MET A 108 21.11 15.18 -9.08
N ILE A 109 21.69 13.99 -9.02
CA ILE A 109 22.93 13.72 -8.28
C ILE A 109 24.02 13.21 -9.24
N GLU A 110 25.23 13.74 -9.07
CA GLU A 110 26.41 13.39 -9.85
C GLU A 110 26.98 12.00 -9.51
N ASN A 111 27.60 11.32 -10.48
CA ASN A 111 28.30 10.05 -10.24
C ASN A 111 29.72 9.94 -10.80
N SER A 112 30.40 11.06 -11.10
CA SER A 112 31.84 11.02 -11.38
C SER A 112 32.62 10.49 -10.16
N PRO A 113 33.83 9.92 -10.34
CA PRO A 113 34.65 9.47 -9.22
C PRO A 113 34.86 10.53 -8.13
N ASP A 114 35.12 11.78 -8.53
CA ASP A 114 35.35 12.92 -7.63
C ASP A 114 34.09 13.33 -6.83
N ALA A 115 32.91 12.87 -7.26
CA ALA A 115 31.64 13.07 -6.57
C ALA A 115 31.29 11.93 -5.59
N ARG A 116 32.11 10.89 -5.46
CA ARG A 116 31.84 9.72 -4.59
C ARG A 116 32.57 9.82 -3.25
N PRO A 117 31.98 9.34 -2.14
CA PRO A 117 30.58 8.91 -2.00
C PRO A 117 29.60 10.08 -2.11
N GLN A 118 28.40 9.82 -2.63
CA GLN A 118 27.30 10.80 -2.66
C GLN A 118 26.60 10.85 -1.30
N SER A 119 25.75 11.87 -1.12
CA SER A 119 24.92 12.05 0.07
C SER A 119 23.44 11.94 -0.27
N GLY A 120 22.70 11.23 0.58
CA GLY A 120 21.23 11.16 0.57
C GLY A 120 20.60 10.10 -0.34
N LEU A 121 21.38 9.34 -1.12
CA LEU A 121 20.87 8.25 -1.99
C LEU A 121 20.18 7.14 -1.20
N SER A 122 20.70 6.76 -0.03
CA SER A 122 20.16 5.72 0.86
C SER A 122 18.77 6.04 1.43
N ARG A 123 18.40 7.32 1.42
CA ARG A 123 17.13 7.84 1.94
C ARG A 123 16.08 8.09 0.86
N ALA A 124 16.45 7.96 -0.41
CA ALA A 124 15.53 8.14 -1.53
C ALA A 124 14.54 6.98 -1.59
N GLY A 125 13.29 7.26 -1.97
CA GLY A 125 12.29 6.22 -2.19
C GLY A 125 12.51 5.48 -3.51
N ILE A 126 12.88 6.22 -4.55
CA ILE A 126 13.24 5.68 -5.86
C ILE A 126 14.52 6.38 -6.33
N VAL A 127 15.46 5.62 -6.89
CA VAL A 127 16.65 6.15 -7.55
C VAL A 127 16.67 5.66 -8.99
N TYR A 128 16.76 6.59 -9.94
CA TYR A 128 17.04 6.27 -11.34
C TYR A 128 18.52 6.46 -11.64
N GLU A 129 19.12 5.56 -12.38
CA GLU A 129 20.49 5.66 -12.88
C GLU A 129 20.54 5.45 -14.39
N ALA A 130 21.17 6.37 -15.12
CA ALA A 130 21.38 6.26 -16.56
C ALA A 130 22.62 7.04 -17.00
N VAL A 131 23.15 6.70 -18.18
CA VAL A 131 24.28 7.43 -18.81
C VAL A 131 23.86 8.86 -19.16
N ALA A 132 24.68 9.84 -18.79
CA ALA A 132 24.44 11.26 -19.03
C ALA A 132 25.36 11.89 -20.07
N GLU A 133 26.66 12.00 -19.79
CA GLU A 133 27.66 12.67 -20.64
C GLU A 133 28.90 11.80 -20.69
N GLY A 134 29.47 11.53 -21.88
CA GLY A 134 30.76 10.84 -22.00
C GLY A 134 30.85 9.48 -21.31
N GLY A 135 29.72 8.76 -21.22
CA GLY A 135 29.64 7.47 -20.50
C GLY A 135 29.45 7.59 -18.98
N ILE A 136 29.49 8.78 -18.39
CA ILE A 136 29.27 9.01 -16.96
C ILE A 136 27.80 8.79 -16.62
N THR A 137 27.47 7.92 -15.65
CA THR A 137 26.09 7.82 -15.14
C THR A 137 25.76 9.00 -14.22
N ARG A 138 24.47 9.28 -14.05
CA ARG A 138 23.95 10.20 -13.01
C ARG A 138 22.82 9.52 -12.27
N PHE A 139 22.33 10.17 -11.23
CA PHE A 139 21.16 9.74 -10.51
C PHE A 139 20.05 10.79 -10.53
N LEU A 140 18.81 10.34 -10.54
CA LEU A 140 17.67 11.10 -10.03
C LEU A 140 17.20 10.40 -8.76
N ALA A 141 17.42 11.03 -7.61
CA ALA A 141 16.94 10.55 -6.32
C ALA A 141 15.60 11.19 -5.99
N VAL A 142 14.55 10.39 -5.86
CA VAL A 142 13.17 10.83 -5.64
C VAL A 142 12.76 10.60 -4.20
N TYR A 143 12.33 11.67 -3.54
CA TYR A 143 11.95 11.69 -2.12
C TYR A 143 10.48 12.05 -1.96
N GLN A 144 9.81 11.38 -1.04
CA GLN A 144 8.50 11.76 -0.51
C GLN A 144 8.55 11.59 1.01
N GLY A 145 8.46 12.70 1.74
CA GLY A 145 8.52 12.76 3.21
C GLY A 145 9.87 12.47 3.88
N ALA A 146 10.80 11.78 3.20
CA ALA A 146 12.18 11.68 3.66
C ALA A 146 12.92 13.02 3.47
N LYS A 147 13.59 13.49 4.52
CA LYS A 147 14.34 14.76 4.54
C LYS A 147 15.82 14.56 4.93
N PRO A 148 16.68 14.08 4.03
CA PRO A 148 18.10 13.94 4.33
C PRO A 148 18.74 15.30 4.65
N GLY A 149 19.62 15.34 5.64
CA GLY A 149 20.33 16.58 6.03
C GLY A 149 21.34 17.05 4.97
N LEU A 150 21.87 16.13 4.16
CA LEU A 150 22.77 16.42 3.05
C LEU A 150 22.35 15.63 1.80
N ILE A 151 22.25 16.32 0.66
CA ILE A 151 21.90 15.72 -0.63
C ILE A 151 22.81 16.29 -1.71
N GLY A 152 23.52 15.43 -2.44
CA GLY A 152 24.38 15.83 -3.55
C GLY A 152 25.59 14.91 -3.78
N PRO A 153 26.56 15.34 -4.62
CA PRO A 153 26.59 16.62 -5.32
C PRO A 153 25.46 16.77 -6.34
N VAL A 154 24.79 17.93 -6.36
CA VAL A 154 23.69 18.24 -7.28
C VAL A 154 24.27 18.57 -8.66
N ARG A 155 23.76 17.93 -9.72
CA ARG A 155 24.20 18.14 -11.10
C ARG A 155 23.04 18.51 -12.02
N SER A 156 23.36 18.65 -13.30
CA SER A 156 22.51 19.13 -14.36
C SER A 156 21.48 18.11 -14.79
N LEU A 157 20.31 18.63 -15.12
CA LEU A 157 19.16 17.89 -15.61
C LEU A 157 19.38 17.40 -17.06
N ARG A 158 18.87 16.20 -17.35
CA ARG A 158 18.69 15.67 -18.70
C ARG A 158 17.22 15.31 -18.91
N LEU A 159 16.75 15.33 -20.17
CA LEU A 159 15.33 15.27 -20.49
C LEU A 159 14.67 13.96 -20.01
N TYR A 160 15.37 12.83 -20.09
CA TYR A 160 14.87 11.55 -19.62
C TYR A 160 14.75 11.47 -18.09
N TYR A 161 15.61 12.15 -17.33
CA TYR A 161 15.40 12.30 -15.88
C TYR A 161 14.18 13.16 -15.56
N LEU A 162 13.93 14.24 -16.33
CA LEU A 162 12.68 14.99 -16.22
C LEU A 162 11.46 14.09 -16.48
N SER A 163 11.51 13.26 -17.53
CA SER A 163 10.45 12.31 -17.87
C SER A 163 10.14 11.33 -16.72
N TRP A 164 11.17 10.81 -16.04
CA TRP A 164 10.98 9.93 -14.89
C TRP A 164 10.50 10.67 -13.63
N GLY A 165 10.96 11.89 -13.39
CA GLY A 165 10.50 12.70 -12.25
C GLY A 165 9.07 13.23 -12.41
N ALA A 166 8.69 13.60 -13.63
CA ALA A 166 7.40 14.22 -13.95
C ALA A 166 6.20 13.33 -13.62
N GLN A 167 6.34 12.01 -13.73
CA GLN A 167 5.27 11.08 -13.38
C GLN A 167 4.82 11.19 -11.90
N TYR A 168 5.71 11.68 -11.03
CA TYR A 168 5.45 11.83 -9.60
C TYR A 168 4.98 13.25 -9.23
N GLN A 169 4.75 14.10 -10.23
CA GLN A 169 4.54 15.54 -10.03
C GLN A 169 5.67 16.15 -9.17
N ALA A 170 6.91 15.70 -9.41
CA ALA A 170 8.05 16.07 -8.58
C ALA A 170 8.55 17.48 -8.88
N SER A 171 8.98 18.20 -7.84
CA SER A 171 9.91 19.33 -8.00
C SER A 171 11.30 18.81 -8.33
N ILE A 172 11.93 19.34 -9.37
CA ILE A 172 13.21 18.82 -9.88
C ILE A 172 14.34 19.78 -9.50
N ALA A 173 15.18 19.34 -8.55
CA ALA A 173 16.38 20.04 -8.11
C ALA A 173 17.56 19.66 -8.99
N HIS A 174 18.21 20.67 -9.56
CA HIS A 174 19.36 20.52 -10.46
C HIS A 174 20.22 21.78 -10.47
N VAL A 175 21.40 21.67 -11.06
CA VAL A 175 22.30 22.81 -11.35
C VAL A 175 22.45 22.91 -12.86
N GLY A 176 21.62 23.73 -13.51
CA GLY A 176 21.53 23.77 -14.97
C GLY A 176 21.04 22.46 -15.60
N GLY A 177 21.24 22.29 -16.90
CA GLY A 177 20.67 21.18 -17.67
C GLY A 177 21.10 21.21 -19.13
N SER A 178 20.79 20.14 -19.87
CA SER A 178 20.88 20.19 -21.33
C SER A 178 19.85 21.18 -21.90
N PRO A 179 20.12 21.84 -23.04
CA PRO A 179 19.22 22.84 -23.59
C PRO A 179 17.77 22.38 -23.75
N ASN A 180 17.57 21.15 -24.25
CA ASN A 180 16.23 20.57 -24.38
C ASN A 180 15.55 20.34 -23.03
N ALA A 181 16.27 19.82 -22.03
CA ALA A 181 15.73 19.60 -20.70
C ALA A 181 15.34 20.92 -20.02
N LEU A 182 16.17 21.96 -20.16
CA LEU A 182 15.89 23.30 -19.64
C LEU A 182 14.69 23.95 -20.34
N ASN A 183 14.61 23.83 -21.67
CA ASN A 183 13.46 24.34 -22.42
C ASN A 183 12.16 23.64 -22.00
N THR A 184 12.20 22.32 -21.77
CA THR A 184 11.02 21.56 -21.33
C THR A 184 10.64 21.87 -19.88
N VAL A 185 11.58 21.82 -18.93
CA VAL A 185 11.28 21.99 -17.49
C VAL A 185 10.79 23.40 -17.15
N ARG A 186 11.22 24.42 -17.91
CA ARG A 186 10.81 25.82 -17.72
C ARG A 186 9.44 26.14 -18.31
N SER A 187 8.80 25.19 -18.99
CA SER A 187 7.39 25.34 -19.35
C SER A 187 6.50 25.28 -18.10
N SER A 188 5.29 25.85 -18.16
CA SER A 188 4.45 26.09 -16.97
C SER A 188 3.89 24.83 -16.29
N SER A 189 4.15 23.63 -16.82
CA SER A 189 3.60 22.37 -16.29
C SER A 189 4.55 21.61 -15.37
N TYR A 190 5.83 22.00 -15.28
CA TYR A 190 6.83 21.32 -14.45
C TYR A 190 7.31 22.21 -13.30
N ARG A 191 7.76 21.57 -12.23
CA ARG A 191 8.25 22.24 -11.02
C ARG A 191 9.78 22.34 -11.07
N ASP A 192 10.26 23.39 -11.73
CA ASP A 192 11.68 23.72 -11.82
C ASP A 192 12.18 24.38 -10.53
N ILE A 193 13.17 23.77 -9.87
CA ILE A 193 13.87 24.34 -8.72
C ILE A 193 15.39 24.43 -8.94
N ASP A 194 15.83 24.76 -10.17
CA ASP A 194 17.23 25.00 -10.55
C ASP A 194 17.97 25.93 -9.57
N GLN A 195 19.18 25.55 -9.19
CA GLN A 195 20.05 26.33 -8.31
C GLN A 195 20.32 27.74 -8.85
N PHE A 196 20.36 27.94 -10.16
CA PHE A 196 20.59 29.26 -10.76
C PHE A 196 19.52 30.31 -10.42
N PHE A 197 18.30 29.88 -10.11
CA PHE A 197 17.20 30.79 -9.73
C PHE A 197 16.83 30.69 -8.25
N ASN A 198 17.37 29.70 -7.53
CA ASN A 198 16.97 29.37 -6.16
C ASN A 198 18.18 29.22 -5.24
N GLY A 199 19.23 30.02 -5.44
CA GLY A 199 20.54 29.87 -4.81
C GLY A 199 20.55 29.71 -3.29
N GLY A 200 19.63 30.34 -2.55
CA GLY A 200 19.52 30.21 -1.09
C GLY A 200 19.16 28.80 -0.57
N SER A 201 18.66 27.93 -1.45
CA SER A 201 18.32 26.54 -1.15
C SER A 201 19.49 25.56 -1.40
N TYR A 202 20.63 26.07 -1.87
CA TYR A 202 21.81 25.30 -2.22
C TYR A 202 23.06 25.93 -1.60
N TRP A 203 24.12 25.16 -1.49
CA TRP A 203 25.43 25.68 -1.08
C TRP A 203 26.56 24.90 -1.73
N ARG A 204 27.77 25.46 -1.69
CA ARG A 204 28.98 24.76 -2.08
C ARG A 204 29.69 24.21 -0.86
N ALA A 205 29.96 22.91 -0.84
CA ALA A 205 30.80 22.29 0.17
C ALA A 205 32.28 22.65 -0.06
N SER A 206 33.04 22.79 1.03
CA SER A 206 34.45 23.17 1.02
C SER A 206 35.40 21.97 0.91
N ASP A 207 34.90 20.76 1.13
CA ASP A 207 35.67 19.51 1.10
C ASP A 207 35.82 18.92 -0.31
N ARG A 208 35.28 19.59 -1.35
CA ARG A 208 35.36 19.19 -2.75
C ARG A 208 35.52 20.38 -3.68
N ARG A 209 36.18 20.16 -4.81
CA ARG A 209 36.34 21.17 -5.87
C ARG A 209 35.09 21.24 -6.74
N ALA A 210 34.76 22.44 -7.21
CA ALA A 210 33.79 22.60 -8.29
C ALA A 210 34.24 21.82 -9.56
N PRO A 211 33.31 21.21 -10.32
CA PRO A 211 31.85 21.30 -10.18
C PRO A 211 31.21 20.29 -9.20
N HIS A 212 31.99 19.46 -8.49
CA HIS A 212 31.53 18.31 -7.71
C HIS A 212 31.08 18.63 -6.28
N ASN A 213 30.70 19.89 -6.01
CA ASN A 213 30.58 20.40 -4.65
C ASN A 213 29.28 21.15 -4.35
N VAL A 214 28.26 21.15 -5.22
CA VAL A 214 26.97 21.77 -4.89
C VAL A 214 26.10 20.79 -4.11
N TYR A 215 25.54 21.21 -2.98
CA TYR A 215 24.69 20.40 -2.12
C TYR A 215 23.39 21.14 -1.76
N THR A 216 22.40 20.37 -1.32
CA THR A 216 21.14 20.84 -0.74
C THR A 216 20.73 19.94 0.43
N SER A 217 19.54 20.17 1.03
CA SER A 217 18.98 19.35 2.11
C SER A 217 17.47 19.24 1.94
N GLY A 218 16.86 18.21 2.54
CA GLY A 218 15.41 18.03 2.52
C GLY A 218 14.65 19.24 3.10
N GLU A 219 15.14 19.82 4.21
CA GLU A 219 14.52 21.00 4.81
C GLU A 219 14.53 22.23 3.88
N LYS A 220 15.66 22.50 3.21
CA LYS A 220 15.75 23.61 2.25
C LYS A 220 14.84 23.41 1.04
N LEU A 221 14.77 22.18 0.52
CA LEU A 221 13.91 21.87 -0.62
C LEU A 221 12.42 21.95 -0.25
N ASP A 222 12.03 21.50 0.95
CA ASP A 222 10.67 21.65 1.45
C ASP A 222 10.28 23.12 1.64
N ALA A 223 11.17 23.93 2.21
CA ALA A 223 10.95 25.37 2.36
C ALA A 223 10.79 26.05 1.00
N LEU A 224 11.62 25.68 0.02
CA LEU A 224 11.53 26.21 -1.34
C LEU A 224 10.21 25.81 -2.02
N ASN A 225 9.82 24.53 -1.91
CA ASN A 225 8.53 24.05 -2.40
C ASN A 225 7.37 24.81 -1.79
N ALA A 226 7.38 25.01 -0.47
CA ALA A 226 6.36 25.78 0.24
C ALA A 226 6.28 27.23 -0.27
N SER A 227 7.43 27.90 -0.47
CA SER A 227 7.47 29.29 -0.99
C SER A 227 6.96 29.41 -2.43
N LYS A 228 7.03 28.34 -3.22
CA LYS A 228 6.51 28.27 -4.59
C LYS A 228 5.08 27.73 -4.67
N GLY A 229 4.47 27.39 -3.53
CA GLY A 229 3.13 26.82 -3.46
C GLY A 229 3.04 25.33 -3.84
N PHE A 230 4.17 24.64 -3.98
CA PHE A 230 4.23 23.20 -4.29
C PHE A 230 4.04 22.36 -3.02
N LYS A 231 2.84 22.43 -2.43
CA LYS A 231 2.54 21.84 -1.11
C LYS A 231 2.16 20.36 -1.14
N GLU A 232 1.75 19.85 -2.30
CA GLU A 232 1.33 18.45 -2.46
C GLU A 232 1.75 17.90 -3.83
N SER A 233 1.85 16.58 -3.92
CA SER A 233 2.00 15.83 -5.18
C SER A 233 0.95 14.73 -5.24
N SER A 234 0.23 14.67 -6.36
CA SER A 234 -0.77 13.63 -6.66
C SER A 234 -0.32 12.85 -7.88
N PHE A 235 -0.09 11.55 -7.70
CA PHE A 235 0.42 10.68 -8.75
C PHE A 235 0.04 9.22 -8.49
N THR A 236 0.14 8.41 -9.55
CA THR A 236 0.03 6.96 -9.47
C THR A 236 1.43 6.36 -9.40
N GLY A 237 1.80 5.84 -8.23
CA GLY A 237 3.06 5.12 -8.04
C GLY A 237 2.98 3.65 -8.50
N PHE A 238 4.11 2.95 -8.38
CA PHE A 238 4.12 1.49 -8.56
C PHE A 238 3.23 0.81 -7.52
N LYS A 239 2.61 -0.31 -7.89
CA LYS A 239 1.90 -1.14 -6.91
C LYS A 239 2.89 -1.68 -5.88
N ARG A 240 2.60 -1.51 -4.58
CA ARG A 240 3.48 -1.89 -3.47
C ARG A 240 2.88 -3.03 -2.64
N GLY A 241 3.74 -3.91 -2.13
CA GLY A 241 3.33 -5.01 -1.26
C GLY A 241 4.47 -5.58 -0.42
N ASP A 242 4.11 -6.41 0.56
CA ASP A 242 5.05 -7.08 1.45
C ASP A 242 5.46 -8.43 0.84
N GLY A 243 6.55 -8.43 0.07
CA GLY A 243 7.15 -9.65 -0.46
C GLY A 243 7.94 -10.41 0.60
N LYS A 244 8.08 -11.72 0.40
CA LYS A 244 8.85 -12.60 1.26
C LYS A 244 10.08 -13.12 0.51
N PRO A 245 11.25 -13.26 1.16
CA PRO A 245 12.40 -13.92 0.58
C PRO A 245 12.02 -15.28 -0.01
N ALA A 246 12.49 -15.58 -1.22
CA ALA A 246 12.32 -16.89 -1.81
C ALA A 246 13.04 -17.97 -0.96
N GLU A 247 12.44 -19.15 -0.90
CA GLU A 247 13.09 -20.32 -0.28
C GLU A 247 14.40 -20.65 -0.98
N THR A 248 14.35 -20.68 -2.32
CA THR A 248 15.49 -20.90 -3.22
C THR A 248 15.69 -19.68 -4.15
N PRO A 249 16.52 -18.70 -3.75
CA PRO A 249 16.86 -17.55 -4.59
C PRO A 249 17.55 -17.96 -5.90
N ASN A 250 17.23 -17.27 -7.00
CA ASN A 250 17.86 -17.43 -8.32
C ASN A 250 18.38 -16.10 -8.91
N ALA A 251 18.47 -15.07 -8.07
CA ALA A 251 19.04 -13.77 -8.37
C ALA A 251 19.76 -13.24 -7.12
N THR A 252 20.79 -13.98 -6.70
CA THR A 252 21.64 -13.68 -5.54
C THR A 252 22.74 -12.68 -5.87
N THR A 253 23.19 -12.66 -7.12
CA THR A 253 24.13 -11.65 -7.63
C THR A 253 23.59 -11.07 -8.91
N ILE A 254 23.56 -9.75 -9.03
CA ILE A 254 23.15 -9.02 -10.24
C ILE A 254 24.30 -8.12 -10.65
N GLN A 255 24.61 -8.11 -11.94
CA GLN A 255 25.59 -7.22 -12.55
C GLN A 255 24.84 -6.37 -13.57
N LEU A 256 24.85 -5.07 -13.35
CA LEU A 256 24.21 -4.09 -14.21
C LEU A 256 25.25 -3.08 -14.67
N ASN A 257 25.58 -3.16 -15.95
CA ASN A 257 26.61 -2.37 -16.60
C ASN A 257 25.96 -1.32 -17.51
N PHE A 258 26.57 -0.14 -17.56
CA PHE A 258 26.03 1.01 -18.29
C PHE A 258 26.91 1.49 -19.44
N SER A 259 28.23 1.55 -19.21
CA SER A 259 29.17 2.20 -20.12
C SER A 259 30.61 1.68 -19.98
N SER A 260 31.22 1.83 -18.81
CA SER A 260 32.60 1.42 -18.53
C SER A 260 32.74 0.85 -17.12
N GLY A 261 33.88 0.22 -16.82
CA GLY A 261 34.16 -0.39 -15.52
C GLY A 261 33.93 0.55 -14.32
N THR A 262 34.22 1.85 -14.48
CA THR A 262 34.00 2.89 -13.46
C THR A 262 32.52 3.11 -13.09
N TYR A 263 31.60 2.64 -13.93
CA TYR A 263 30.15 2.73 -13.75
C TYR A 263 29.48 1.37 -13.70
N ASN A 264 30.25 0.27 -13.69
CA ASN A 264 29.67 -1.06 -13.48
C ASN A 264 29.13 -1.17 -12.05
N THR A 265 27.92 -1.70 -11.94
CA THR A 265 27.26 -1.89 -10.65
C THR A 265 27.00 -3.36 -10.41
N ALA A 266 27.14 -3.76 -9.16
CA ALA A 266 26.78 -5.09 -8.71
C ALA A 266 25.85 -5.01 -7.51
N TYR A 267 24.99 -6.01 -7.38
CA TYR A 267 24.06 -6.12 -6.27
C TYR A 267 24.17 -7.53 -5.70
N ALA A 268 24.46 -7.63 -4.41
CA ALA A 268 24.48 -8.89 -3.68
C ALA A 268 23.23 -9.00 -2.80
N TYR A 269 22.42 -10.01 -3.03
CA TYR A 269 21.21 -10.25 -2.26
C TYR A 269 21.54 -10.70 -0.84
N ASP A 270 20.89 -10.08 0.14
CA ASP A 270 20.96 -10.44 1.55
C ASP A 270 19.58 -10.96 1.98
N LYS A 271 19.49 -12.28 2.16
CA LYS A 271 18.23 -12.98 2.52
C LYS A 271 17.70 -12.56 3.90
N ALA A 272 18.58 -12.19 4.84
CA ALA A 272 18.18 -11.81 6.20
C ALA A 272 17.47 -10.46 6.23
N THR A 273 17.91 -9.52 5.39
CA THR A 273 17.31 -8.19 5.29
C THR A 273 16.32 -8.05 4.13
N ASN A 274 16.27 -9.04 3.22
CA ASN A 274 15.51 -8.99 1.96
C ASN A 274 15.88 -7.78 1.08
N THR A 275 17.18 -7.46 1.02
CA THR A 275 17.71 -6.31 0.27
C THR A 275 18.90 -6.70 -0.62
N TYR A 276 19.36 -5.76 -1.42
CA TYR A 276 20.44 -5.93 -2.39
C TYR A 276 21.58 -4.95 -2.12
N LYS A 277 22.66 -5.40 -1.48
CA LYS A 277 23.84 -4.57 -1.20
C LYS A 277 24.51 -4.14 -2.50
N ARG A 278 24.51 -2.84 -2.78
CA ARG A 278 25.04 -2.25 -4.01
C ARG A 278 26.55 -2.02 -3.92
N SER A 279 27.23 -2.31 -5.01
CA SER A 279 28.63 -1.99 -5.27
C SER A 279 28.75 -1.21 -6.57
N LEU A 280 29.75 -0.32 -6.63
CA LEU A 280 30.05 0.53 -7.78
C LEU A 280 31.55 0.48 -8.05
N ALA A 281 31.92 0.25 -9.31
CA ALA A 281 33.33 0.13 -9.71
C ALA A 281 34.12 -0.90 -8.85
N GLY A 282 33.47 -2.00 -8.49
CA GLY A 282 34.08 -3.09 -7.72
C GLY A 282 34.16 -2.89 -6.20
N ALA A 283 33.74 -1.74 -5.66
CA ALA A 283 33.74 -1.45 -4.22
C ALA A 283 32.32 -1.23 -3.67
N PRO A 284 32.08 -1.41 -2.35
CA PRO A 284 30.82 -1.05 -1.73
C PRO A 284 30.39 0.38 -2.07
N HIS A 285 29.18 0.56 -2.60
CA HIS A 285 28.67 1.90 -2.90
C HIS A 285 28.04 2.50 -1.64
N ALA A 286 28.80 3.33 -0.95
CA ALA A 286 28.34 4.03 0.24
C ALA A 286 27.64 5.36 -0.11
N ASP A 287 26.55 5.61 0.59
CA ASP A 287 26.06 6.94 0.90
C ASP A 287 26.89 7.48 2.07
N ARG A 288 27.38 8.72 1.97
CA ARG A 288 28.26 9.37 2.96
C ARG A 288 27.65 9.36 4.36
N GLU A 289 26.33 9.52 4.47
CA GLU A 289 25.60 9.58 5.74
C GLU A 289 24.86 8.26 6.05
N GLY A 290 24.66 7.40 5.05
CA GLY A 290 23.80 6.22 5.13
C GLY A 290 24.50 4.86 5.10
N GLY A 291 25.82 4.83 4.91
CA GLY A 291 26.56 3.57 4.75
C GLY A 291 26.28 2.91 3.39
N GLN A 292 26.52 1.61 3.27
CA GLN A 292 26.35 0.91 2.00
C GLN A 292 24.87 0.88 1.58
N ILE A 293 24.61 1.30 0.34
CA ILE A 293 23.26 1.34 -0.25
C ILE A 293 22.73 -0.09 -0.44
N ALA A 294 21.50 -0.34 0.01
CA ALA A 294 20.85 -1.63 -0.05
C ALA A 294 19.34 -1.53 -0.37
N PRO A 295 18.94 -1.32 -1.65
CA PRO A 295 17.53 -1.28 -2.05
C PRO A 295 16.82 -2.62 -1.84
N HIS A 296 15.50 -2.56 -1.68
CA HIS A 296 14.63 -3.74 -1.60
C HIS A 296 14.30 -4.31 -2.98
N VAL A 297 14.33 -3.43 -4.00
CA VAL A 297 14.00 -3.74 -5.38
C VAL A 297 15.07 -3.14 -6.29
N VAL A 298 15.60 -3.94 -7.21
CA VAL A 298 16.45 -3.48 -8.32
C VAL A 298 15.71 -3.74 -9.62
N ILE A 299 15.70 -2.76 -10.54
CA ILE A 299 15.09 -2.89 -11.86
C ILE A 299 16.16 -2.56 -12.89
N ALA A 300 16.45 -3.50 -13.78
CA ALA A 300 17.23 -3.25 -14.97
C ALA A 300 16.28 -2.96 -16.13
N LEU A 301 16.27 -1.73 -16.62
CA LEU A 301 15.39 -1.27 -17.69
C LEU A 301 16.19 -1.10 -18.98
N GLU A 302 15.75 -1.75 -20.06
CA GLU A 302 16.38 -1.66 -21.37
C GLU A 302 15.72 -0.54 -22.19
N ALA A 303 16.49 0.49 -22.56
CA ALA A 303 15.99 1.59 -23.37
C ALA A 303 16.99 2.02 -24.45
N PRO A 304 16.53 2.26 -25.70
CA PRO A 304 17.39 2.81 -26.73
C PRO A 304 17.72 4.27 -26.43
N VAL A 305 18.68 4.79 -27.18
CA VAL A 305 19.07 6.21 -27.13
C VAL A 305 18.87 6.86 -28.47
N GLU A 306 18.52 8.14 -28.44
CA GLU A 306 18.49 9.01 -29.60
C GLU A 306 19.64 9.99 -29.54
N ARG A 307 20.42 10.07 -30.62
CA ARG A 307 21.46 11.08 -30.76
C ARG A 307 20.81 12.44 -31.01
N ARG A 308 21.21 13.45 -30.24
CA ARG A 308 20.78 14.83 -30.50
C ARG A 308 21.75 15.53 -31.45
N VAL A 309 21.19 16.39 -32.30
CA VAL A 309 21.95 17.25 -33.22
C VAL A 309 22.55 18.40 -32.40
N GLY A 310 23.87 18.52 -32.42
CA GLY A 310 24.61 19.57 -31.71
C GLY A 310 26.11 19.22 -31.59
N PRO A 311 26.97 20.21 -31.30
CA PRO A 311 28.43 20.03 -31.24
C PRO A 311 28.86 19.01 -30.17
N ASP A 312 28.09 18.87 -29.10
CA ASP A 312 28.38 17.97 -27.98
C ASP A 312 27.88 16.53 -28.21
N GLY A 313 27.08 16.29 -29.25
CA GLY A 313 26.62 14.96 -29.67
C GLY A 313 25.96 14.10 -28.59
N TYR A 314 25.42 14.71 -27.52
CA TYR A 314 24.87 13.95 -26.40
C TYR A 314 23.63 13.15 -26.81
N GLU A 315 23.41 12.07 -26.09
CA GLU A 315 22.32 11.14 -26.33
C GLU A 315 21.24 11.28 -25.26
N ASP A 316 19.99 11.15 -25.67
CA ASP A 316 18.87 11.04 -24.75
C ASP A 316 18.38 9.59 -24.71
N THR A 317 18.25 9.04 -23.51
CA THR A 317 17.52 7.79 -23.32
C THR A 317 16.05 7.97 -23.71
N VAL A 318 15.54 7.07 -24.54
CA VAL A 318 14.12 7.07 -24.95
C VAL A 318 13.29 6.54 -23.79
N THR A 319 12.39 7.38 -23.26
CA THR A 319 11.60 7.06 -22.06
C THR A 319 10.11 6.90 -22.33
N ILE A 320 9.65 7.22 -23.54
CA ILE A 320 8.27 7.09 -23.99
C ILE A 320 8.22 5.93 -24.98
N GLY A 321 7.25 5.03 -24.79
CA GLY A 321 7.15 3.78 -25.54
C GLY A 321 7.17 2.59 -24.59
N SER A 322 7.74 1.48 -25.06
CA SER A 322 7.86 0.24 -24.29
C SER A 322 9.16 -0.49 -24.58
N GLY A 323 9.59 -1.33 -23.66
CA GLY A 323 10.79 -2.15 -23.81
C GLY A 323 10.89 -3.21 -22.71
N LYS A 324 12.00 -3.95 -22.70
CA LYS A 324 12.22 -5.01 -21.72
C LYS A 324 12.71 -4.44 -20.39
N ALA A 325 12.29 -5.04 -19.29
CA ALA A 325 12.87 -4.79 -17.99
C ALA A 325 12.95 -6.08 -17.18
N THR A 326 13.95 -6.19 -16.31
CA THR A 326 14.05 -7.27 -15.33
C THR A 326 13.91 -6.69 -13.94
N VAL A 327 12.93 -7.19 -13.18
CA VAL A 327 12.68 -6.82 -11.79
C VAL A 327 13.33 -7.85 -10.89
N PHE A 328 14.18 -7.38 -9.98
CA PHE A 328 14.84 -8.18 -8.96
C PHE A 328 14.32 -7.78 -7.59
N GLN A 329 13.74 -8.75 -6.89
CA GLN A 329 13.25 -8.61 -5.52
C GLN A 329 13.11 -10.00 -4.89
N ASN A 330 13.15 -10.10 -3.55
CA ASN A 330 12.99 -11.40 -2.86
C ASN A 330 14.04 -12.47 -3.21
N GLY A 331 15.17 -12.08 -3.80
CA GLY A 331 16.19 -13.01 -4.29
C GLY A 331 15.82 -13.68 -5.62
N THR A 332 14.81 -13.17 -6.33
CA THR A 332 14.38 -13.68 -7.64
C THR A 332 14.44 -12.62 -8.73
N ALA A 333 14.43 -13.08 -9.98
CA ALA A 333 14.33 -12.24 -11.17
C ALA A 333 13.02 -12.52 -11.92
N ALA A 334 12.33 -11.47 -12.36
CA ALA A 334 11.17 -11.55 -13.24
C ALA A 334 11.38 -10.66 -14.47
N THR A 335 11.26 -11.25 -15.65
CA THR A 335 11.24 -10.48 -16.91
C THR A 335 9.89 -9.83 -17.10
N THR A 336 9.88 -8.56 -17.47
CA THR A 336 8.72 -7.69 -17.56
C THR A 336 8.83 -6.78 -18.79
N THR A 337 7.71 -6.17 -19.17
CA THR A 337 7.70 -5.11 -20.17
C THR A 337 7.47 -3.78 -19.48
N TRP A 338 8.38 -2.82 -19.64
CA TRP A 338 8.11 -1.46 -19.22
C TRP A 338 7.29 -0.73 -20.27
N LYS A 339 6.40 0.16 -19.84
CA LYS A 339 5.61 1.03 -20.74
C LYS A 339 5.40 2.41 -20.12
N LYS A 340 5.52 3.46 -20.93
CA LYS A 340 5.24 4.84 -20.53
C LYS A 340 4.73 5.63 -21.72
N ASP A 341 3.53 6.18 -21.60
CA ASP A 341 2.78 6.74 -22.74
C ASP A 341 3.09 8.22 -23.04
N SER A 342 3.63 8.95 -22.07
CA SER A 342 3.97 10.38 -22.19
C SER A 342 4.97 10.80 -21.10
N LEU A 343 5.45 12.05 -21.14
CA LEU A 343 6.34 12.60 -20.11
C LEU A 343 5.76 12.52 -18.69
N THR A 344 4.46 12.72 -18.52
CA THR A 344 3.79 12.68 -17.20
C THR A 344 3.10 11.36 -16.90
N ALA A 345 2.94 10.46 -17.88
CA ALA A 345 2.36 9.15 -17.65
C ALA A 345 3.20 8.31 -16.67
N PRO A 346 2.59 7.49 -15.80
CA PRO A 346 3.31 6.54 -14.97
C PRO A 346 4.15 5.57 -15.80
N LEU A 347 5.37 5.26 -15.32
CA LEU A 347 6.12 4.11 -15.80
C LEU A 347 5.47 2.84 -15.25
N LYS A 348 4.94 2.00 -16.14
CA LYS A 348 4.35 0.71 -15.79
C LYS A 348 5.35 -0.41 -16.01
N LEU A 349 5.27 -1.45 -15.19
CA LEU A 349 6.00 -2.72 -15.34
C LEU A 349 4.94 -3.81 -15.44
N LEU A 350 4.87 -4.44 -16.61
CA LEU A 350 3.84 -5.40 -16.95
C LEU A 350 4.43 -6.81 -16.98
N ASP A 351 3.75 -7.76 -16.34
CA ASP A 351 4.07 -9.18 -16.46
C ASP A 351 3.68 -9.74 -17.84
N GLU A 352 3.92 -11.04 -18.05
CA GLU A 352 3.57 -11.75 -19.29
C GLU A 352 2.06 -11.73 -19.63
N ASN A 353 1.21 -11.49 -18.62
CA ASN A 353 -0.23 -11.39 -18.77
C ASN A 353 -0.72 -9.93 -18.91
N GLY A 354 0.21 -8.97 -19.00
CA GLY A 354 -0.09 -7.55 -19.13
C GLY A 354 -0.56 -6.88 -17.83
N LYS A 355 -0.33 -7.50 -16.67
CA LYS A 355 -0.73 -6.97 -15.36
C LYS A 355 0.43 -6.24 -14.67
N ASP A 356 0.11 -5.19 -13.91
CA ASP A 356 1.10 -4.46 -13.13
C ASP A 356 1.80 -5.34 -12.10
N VAL A 357 3.13 -5.35 -12.17
CA VAL A 357 4.01 -6.02 -11.21
C VAL A 357 3.94 -5.30 -9.87
N THR A 358 3.79 -6.09 -8.79
CA THR A 358 3.84 -5.56 -7.42
C THR A 358 5.30 -5.53 -6.96
N LEU A 359 5.77 -4.34 -6.59
CA LEU A 359 7.09 -4.13 -6.04
C LEU A 359 7.08 -4.26 -4.52
N ASN A 360 8.16 -4.80 -3.94
CA ASN A 360 8.34 -4.75 -2.50
C ASN A 360 8.27 -3.30 -1.99
N ARG A 361 7.71 -3.12 -0.79
CA ARG A 361 7.80 -1.85 -0.06
C ARG A 361 9.28 -1.52 0.23
N GLY A 362 9.60 -0.23 0.25
CA GLY A 362 10.96 0.26 0.49
C GLY A 362 11.61 0.86 -0.76
N GLN A 363 12.94 1.03 -0.70
CA GLN A 363 13.69 1.70 -1.77
C GLN A 363 13.73 0.85 -3.05
N THR A 364 13.50 1.50 -4.18
CA THR A 364 13.64 0.92 -5.53
C THR A 364 14.75 1.59 -6.31
N TRP A 365 15.68 0.79 -6.84
CA TRP A 365 16.76 1.27 -7.71
C TRP A 365 16.47 0.87 -9.16
N ILE A 366 16.40 1.83 -10.07
CA ILE A 366 16.08 1.62 -11.48
C ILE A 366 17.31 2.02 -12.29
N GLY A 367 18.08 1.03 -12.74
CA GLY A 367 19.18 1.26 -13.66
C GLY A 367 18.72 1.07 -15.10
N VAL A 368 18.91 2.09 -15.90
CA VAL A 368 18.52 2.12 -17.31
C VAL A 368 19.76 1.96 -18.19
N PHE A 369 19.82 0.84 -18.91
CA PHE A 369 20.94 0.53 -19.79
C PHE A 369 20.50 0.53 -21.24
N THR A 370 21.46 0.81 -22.12
CA THR A 370 21.25 0.83 -23.57
C THR A 370 21.83 -0.45 -24.18
N PRO A 371 21.04 -1.22 -24.95
CA PRO A 371 21.53 -2.39 -25.67
C PRO A 371 22.81 -2.11 -26.45
N GLY A 372 23.77 -3.04 -26.40
CA GLY A 372 25.07 -2.90 -27.07
C GLY A 372 26.10 -2.01 -26.35
N ARG A 373 25.68 -1.26 -25.32
CA ARG A 373 26.59 -0.47 -24.46
C ARG A 373 26.58 -0.94 -23.01
N GLY A 374 25.40 -1.26 -22.51
CA GLY A 374 25.18 -1.82 -21.19
C GLY A 374 24.54 -3.19 -21.26
N SER A 375 24.46 -3.85 -20.10
CA SER A 375 23.93 -5.21 -19.98
C SER A 375 23.47 -5.49 -18.56
N VAL A 376 22.56 -6.45 -18.41
CA VAL A 376 22.23 -7.05 -17.13
C VAL A 376 22.47 -8.56 -17.17
N THR A 377 23.10 -9.11 -16.12
CA THR A 377 23.26 -10.55 -15.90
C THR A 377 23.04 -10.87 -14.43
N TRP A 378 22.58 -12.07 -14.10
CA TRP A 378 22.41 -12.50 -12.71
C TRP A 378 22.61 -14.01 -12.54
N ARG A 379 22.73 -14.45 -11.28
CA ARG A 379 22.85 -15.86 -10.87
C ARG A 379 22.04 -16.17 -9.63
#